data_AF-A0A836WWD3-F1
#
_entry.id   AF-A0A836WWD3-F1
#
_cell.length_a   1.000
_cell.length_b   1.000
_cell.length_c   1.000
_cell.angle_alpha   90.00
_cell.angle_beta   90.00
_cell.angle_gamma   90.00
#
_symmetry.space_group_name_H-M   'P 1'
#
loop_
_entity.id
_entity.type
_entity.pdbx_description
1 polymer ?
#
loop_
_entity_poly.entity_id
_entity_poly.type
_entity_poly.pdbx_seq_one_letter_code
_entity_poly.pdbx_strand_id
1 'polypeptide(L)'
;MKRVTPLLVKRERVAELDGIWGLFQKTIDFQGNSVQGIKLDNKINTLLFHLEYLCNTIDGIPFDELSDYVSTSLAEKGAENFKKELIILGKTEGEIDIWFEFTKFAVANRHRALDSQKIFHTIMTAQPFVKVYFELAEKINNKEDMGSVIQETENLTNQIEAFFKTDPYMSQAIYENSRVPYADWDEDVGGS
;
A
#
# COMPACT_ATOMS: atom_id res chain seq x y z
N MET A 1 3.88 -15.11 5.03
CA MET A 1 5.33 -15.02 4.75
C MET A 1 5.93 -13.83 5.51
N LYS A 2 6.79 -14.00 6.55
CA LYS A 2 7.31 -12.89 7.40
C LYS A 2 8.53 -12.14 6.81
N ARG A 3 8.66 -12.08 5.49
CA ARG A 3 9.92 -11.60 4.84
C ARG A 3 10.01 -10.08 4.74
N VAL A 4 8.90 -9.36 4.89
CA VAL A 4 8.86 -7.88 4.87
C VAL A 4 9.19 -7.29 6.25
N THR A 5 9.05 -8.06 7.34
CA THR A 5 9.26 -7.59 8.73
C THR A 5 10.59 -6.86 8.96
N PRO A 6 11.75 -7.31 8.45
CA PRO A 6 13.00 -6.55 8.62
C PRO A 6 12.97 -5.16 7.98
N LEU A 7 12.22 -5.00 6.88
CA LEU A 7 12.04 -3.70 6.22
C LEU A 7 11.10 -2.80 7.02
N LEU A 8 10.02 -3.36 7.57
CA LEU A 8 9.09 -2.64 8.47
C LEU A 8 9.83 -2.10 9.70
N VAL A 9 10.64 -2.93 10.36
CA VAL A 9 11.42 -2.51 11.54
C VAL A 9 12.33 -1.32 11.21
N LYS A 10 12.96 -1.30 10.03
CA LYS A 10 13.77 -0.14 9.61
C LYS A 10 12.92 1.10 9.37
N ARG A 11 11.75 0.95 8.73
CA ARG A 11 10.81 2.07 8.55
C ARG A 11 10.34 2.63 9.89
N GLU A 12 10.04 1.78 10.87
CA GLU A 12 9.67 2.22 12.22
C GLU A 12 10.78 3.04 12.89
N ARG A 13 12.05 2.61 12.77
CA ARG A 13 13.17 3.42 13.29
C ARG A 13 13.26 4.81 12.67
N VAL A 14 12.93 4.95 11.39
CA VAL A 14 12.87 6.28 10.76
C VAL A 14 11.65 7.07 11.25
N ALA A 15 10.52 6.41 11.52
CA ALA A 15 9.35 7.04 12.11
C ALA A 15 9.63 7.56 13.54
N GLU A 16 10.44 6.83 14.33
CA GLU A 16 10.94 7.29 15.64
C GLU A 16 11.79 8.57 15.55
N LEU A 17 12.34 8.87 14.37
CA LEU A 17 13.06 10.12 14.06
C LEU A 17 12.15 11.19 13.40
N ASP A 18 10.83 11.01 13.45
CA ASP A 18 9.80 11.84 12.81
C ASP A 18 9.76 11.80 11.28
N GLY A 19 10.35 10.77 10.65
CA GLY A 19 10.40 10.65 9.20
C GLY A 19 11.36 11.64 8.54
N ILE A 20 11.59 11.50 7.23
CA ILE A 20 12.42 12.47 6.49
C ILE A 20 11.74 13.83 6.46
N TRP A 21 10.39 13.85 6.38
CA TRP A 21 9.63 15.09 6.50
C TRP A 21 9.92 15.84 7.81
N GLY A 22 9.79 15.17 8.97
CA GLY A 22 10.02 15.79 10.26
C GLY A 22 11.46 16.26 10.44
N LEU A 23 12.42 15.46 9.97
CA LEU A 23 13.83 15.83 9.96
C LEU A 23 14.12 17.06 9.09
N PHE A 24 13.48 17.17 7.92
CA PHE A 24 13.60 18.35 7.07
C PHE A 24 12.96 19.59 7.71
N GLN A 25 11.82 19.45 8.36
CA GLN A 25 11.17 20.56 9.08
C GLN A 25 12.00 21.09 10.25
N LYS A 26 12.72 20.20 10.94
CA LYS A 26 13.59 20.57 12.08
C LYS A 26 14.94 21.15 11.65
N THR A 27 15.33 20.97 10.39
CA THR A 27 16.63 21.42 9.86
C THR A 27 16.44 22.66 9.00
N ILE A 28 16.92 23.82 9.48
CA ILE A 28 16.73 25.13 8.82
C ILE A 28 17.06 25.09 7.33
N ASP A 29 18.17 24.45 6.96
CA ASP A 29 18.65 24.37 5.58
C ASP A 29 17.72 23.57 4.65
N PHE A 30 16.84 22.72 5.20
CA PHE A 30 15.96 21.80 4.45
C PHE A 30 14.47 22.10 4.61
N GLN A 31 14.09 23.11 5.41
CA GLN A 31 12.68 23.45 5.62
C GLN A 31 11.94 23.75 4.32
N GLY A 32 12.60 24.40 3.35
CA GLY A 32 12.06 24.66 2.01
C GLY A 32 11.82 23.41 1.16
N ASN A 33 12.40 22.27 1.55
CA ASN A 33 12.35 21.00 0.82
C ASN A 33 11.47 19.95 1.48
N SER A 34 10.76 20.26 2.57
CA SER A 34 10.00 19.27 3.35
C SER A 34 8.94 18.50 2.55
N VAL A 35 8.40 19.08 1.46
CA VAL A 35 7.52 18.37 0.52
C VAL A 35 8.23 17.17 -0.12
N GLN A 36 9.53 17.26 -0.40
CA GLN A 36 10.32 16.13 -0.90
C GLN A 36 10.46 15.03 0.16
N GLY A 37 10.63 15.41 1.44
CA GLY A 37 10.61 14.47 2.56
C GLY A 37 9.28 13.70 2.65
N ILE A 38 8.15 14.42 2.61
CA ILE A 38 6.81 13.80 2.60
C ILE A 38 6.66 12.82 1.43
N LYS A 39 7.11 13.22 0.24
CA LYS A 39 7.04 12.35 -0.95
C LYS A 39 7.80 11.05 -0.71
N LEU A 40 9.03 11.13 -0.20
CA LEU A 40 9.85 9.93 0.06
C LEU A 40 9.21 9.04 1.13
N ASP A 41 8.79 9.62 2.26
CA ASP A 41 8.11 8.90 3.36
C ASP A 41 6.89 8.13 2.83
N ASN A 42 6.06 8.81 2.03
CA ASN A 42 4.90 8.19 1.39
C ASN A 42 5.28 7.05 0.44
N LYS A 43 6.31 7.21 -0.39
CA LYS A 43 6.75 6.15 -1.31
C LYS A 43 7.25 4.91 -0.56
N ILE A 44 7.96 5.08 0.55
CA ILE A 44 8.42 3.97 1.38
C ILE A 44 7.23 3.25 2.02
N ASN A 45 6.26 3.99 2.55
CA ASN A 45 5.06 3.39 3.12
C ASN A 45 4.25 2.62 2.07
N THR A 46 4.04 3.22 0.88
CA THR A 46 3.37 2.56 -0.25
C THR A 46 4.12 1.29 -0.70
N LEU A 47 5.45 1.35 -0.79
CA LEU A 47 6.29 0.20 -1.14
C LEU A 47 6.06 -0.95 -0.16
N LEU A 48 6.13 -0.68 1.14
CA LEU A 48 5.99 -1.70 2.19
C LEU A 48 4.58 -2.29 2.21
N PHE A 49 3.55 -1.44 2.12
CA PHE A 49 2.15 -1.85 2.04
C PHE A 49 1.90 -2.86 0.91
N HIS A 50 2.42 -2.59 -0.29
CA HIS A 50 2.27 -3.50 -1.42
C HIS A 50 3.10 -4.80 -1.30
N LEU A 51 4.29 -4.74 -0.68
CA LEU A 51 5.06 -5.95 -0.37
C LEU A 51 4.36 -6.84 0.66
N GLU A 52 3.74 -6.26 1.68
CA GLU A 52 2.92 -6.98 2.66
C GLU A 52 1.71 -7.62 1.99
N TYR A 53 1.03 -6.88 1.12
CA TYR A 53 -0.06 -7.43 0.31
C TYR A 53 0.35 -8.68 -0.47
N LEU A 54 1.46 -8.65 -1.22
CA LEU A 54 1.97 -9.82 -1.95
C LEU A 54 2.21 -11.03 -1.03
N CYS A 55 2.69 -10.79 0.18
CA CYS A 55 2.94 -11.82 1.17
C CYS A 55 1.64 -12.38 1.79
N ASN A 56 0.61 -11.56 1.91
CA ASN A 56 -0.70 -11.92 2.46
C ASN A 56 -1.58 -12.63 1.42
N THR A 57 -1.41 -12.32 0.14
CA THR A 57 -2.21 -12.89 -0.96
C THR A 57 -1.44 -13.94 -1.78
N ILE A 58 -0.40 -14.55 -1.22
CA ILE A 58 0.45 -15.48 -1.98
C ILE A 58 -0.32 -16.71 -2.47
N ASP A 59 -1.29 -17.16 -1.68
CA ASP A 59 -2.15 -18.32 -1.97
C ASP A 59 -3.49 -17.92 -2.61
N GLY A 60 -3.62 -16.66 -3.05
CA GLY A 60 -4.83 -16.10 -3.65
C GLY A 60 -5.29 -14.80 -2.97
N ILE A 61 -6.16 -14.04 -3.66
CA ILE A 61 -6.78 -12.85 -3.06
C ILE A 61 -7.83 -13.31 -2.04
N PRO A 62 -7.78 -12.80 -0.79
CA PRO A 62 -8.77 -13.13 0.23
C PRO A 62 -10.18 -12.86 -0.30
N PHE A 63 -11.04 -13.86 -0.17
CA PHE A 63 -12.47 -13.71 -0.38
C PHE A 63 -13.04 -13.24 0.95
N ASP A 64 -13.06 -11.92 1.14
CA ASP A 64 -13.52 -11.28 2.37
C ASP A 64 -15.05 -11.36 2.53
N GLU A 65 -15.55 -10.94 3.70
CA GLU A 65 -16.99 -10.98 4.01
C GLU A 65 -17.82 -10.19 2.99
N LEU A 66 -17.29 -9.09 2.45
CA LEU A 66 -17.94 -8.34 1.37
C LEU A 66 -18.12 -9.20 0.12
N SER A 67 -17.02 -9.78 -0.35
CA SER A 67 -17.01 -10.57 -1.57
C SER A 67 -17.91 -11.79 -1.42
N ASP A 68 -17.97 -12.39 -0.24
CA ASP A 68 -18.86 -13.50 0.07
C ASP A 68 -20.34 -13.08 0.08
N TYR A 69 -20.67 -11.99 0.80
CA TYR A 69 -22.02 -11.44 0.86
C TYR A 69 -22.54 -11.05 -0.52
N VAL A 70 -21.73 -10.31 -1.29
CA VAL A 70 -22.11 -9.82 -2.62
C VAL A 70 -22.19 -10.99 -3.60
N SER A 71 -21.23 -11.91 -3.60
CA SER A 71 -21.25 -13.05 -4.53
C SER A 71 -22.43 -13.97 -4.27
N THR A 72 -22.74 -14.25 -3.00
CA THR A 72 -23.89 -15.08 -2.62
C THR A 72 -25.19 -14.39 -3.02
N SER A 73 -25.34 -13.11 -2.69
CA SER A 73 -26.53 -12.34 -3.04
C SER A 73 -26.73 -12.21 -4.56
N LEU A 74 -25.64 -12.04 -5.32
CA LEU A 74 -25.68 -12.03 -6.79
C LEU A 74 -26.14 -13.37 -7.36
N ALA A 75 -25.67 -14.49 -6.79
CA ALA A 75 -26.05 -15.83 -7.23
C ALA A 75 -27.52 -16.15 -6.89
N GLU A 76 -28.01 -15.71 -5.73
CA GLU A 76 -29.38 -15.98 -5.28
C GLU A 76 -30.43 -15.07 -5.92
N LYS A 77 -30.14 -13.76 -6.00
CA LYS A 77 -31.14 -12.72 -6.33
C LYS A 77 -30.98 -12.17 -7.74
N GLY A 78 -29.78 -12.31 -8.33
CA GLY A 78 -29.38 -11.62 -9.56
C GLY A 78 -29.07 -10.14 -9.33
N ALA A 79 -28.26 -9.57 -10.22
CA ALA A 79 -27.72 -8.21 -10.08
C ALA A 79 -28.80 -7.12 -9.93
N GLU A 80 -29.88 -7.19 -10.72
CA GLU A 80 -30.93 -6.17 -10.70
C GLU A 80 -31.70 -6.14 -9.37
N ASN A 81 -32.09 -7.30 -8.84
CA ASN A 81 -32.86 -7.36 -7.59
C ASN A 81 -31.97 -7.03 -6.40
N PHE A 82 -30.73 -7.49 -6.38
CA PHE A 82 -29.80 -7.16 -5.32
C PHE A 82 -29.44 -5.67 -5.31
N LYS A 83 -29.26 -5.04 -6.48
CA LYS A 83 -29.06 -3.58 -6.57
C LYS A 83 -30.25 -2.81 -5.96
N LYS A 84 -31.49 -3.22 -6.23
CA LYS A 84 -32.69 -2.60 -5.63
C LYS A 84 -32.70 -2.74 -4.10
N GLU A 85 -32.32 -3.90 -3.59
CA GLU A 85 -32.23 -4.15 -2.15
C GLU A 85 -31.19 -3.24 -1.48
N LEU A 86 -29.98 -3.14 -2.05
CA LEU A 86 -28.93 -2.27 -1.53
C LEU A 86 -29.33 -0.79 -1.56
N ILE A 87 -30.06 -0.33 -2.58
CA ILE A 87 -30.61 1.03 -2.64
C ILE A 87 -31.62 1.25 -1.50
N ILE A 88 -32.49 0.28 -1.21
CA ILE A 88 -33.42 0.35 -0.07
C ILE A 88 -32.66 0.43 1.26
N LEU A 89 -31.53 -0.26 1.36
CA LEU A 89 -30.61 -0.21 2.51
C LEU A 89 -29.76 1.06 2.57
N GLY A 90 -29.98 2.02 1.66
CA GLY A 90 -29.34 3.34 1.69
C GLY A 90 -28.01 3.41 0.95
N LYS A 91 -27.58 2.36 0.24
CA LYS A 91 -26.37 2.41 -0.60
C LYS A 91 -26.63 3.17 -1.89
N THR A 92 -25.67 4.00 -2.26
CA THR A 92 -25.69 4.70 -3.55
C THR A 92 -25.35 3.75 -4.69
N GLU A 93 -25.79 4.08 -5.91
CA GLU A 93 -25.43 3.28 -7.07
C GLU A 93 -23.91 3.16 -7.28
N GLY A 94 -23.16 4.22 -6.98
CA GLY A 94 -21.71 4.21 -7.10
C GLY A 94 -21.04 3.23 -6.14
N GLU A 95 -21.48 3.16 -4.89
CA GLU A 95 -20.98 2.16 -3.92
C GLU A 95 -21.32 0.73 -4.38
N ILE A 96 -22.53 0.51 -4.87
CA ILE A 96 -22.98 -0.81 -5.36
C ILE A 96 -22.13 -1.26 -6.55
N ASP A 97 -21.87 -0.36 -7.50
CA ASP A 97 -21.04 -0.67 -8.66
C ASP A 97 -19.60 -1.02 -8.25
N ILE A 98 -19.03 -0.29 -7.29
CA ILE A 98 -17.70 -0.61 -6.72
C ILE A 98 -17.70 -2.00 -6.08
N TRP A 99 -18.71 -2.33 -5.27
CA TRP A 99 -18.82 -3.64 -4.61
C TRP A 99 -18.96 -4.78 -5.61
N PHE A 100 -19.76 -4.59 -6.66
CA PHE A 100 -19.98 -5.60 -7.69
C PHE A 100 -18.72 -5.83 -8.51
N GLU A 101 -18.02 -4.76 -8.91
CA GLU A 101 -16.76 -4.88 -9.66
C GLU A 101 -15.65 -5.51 -8.83
N PHE A 102 -15.51 -5.12 -7.55
CA PHE A 102 -14.56 -5.77 -6.65
C PHE A 102 -14.87 -7.25 -6.47
N THR A 103 -16.14 -7.62 -6.25
CA THR A 103 -16.53 -9.03 -6.06
C THR A 103 -16.20 -9.87 -7.29
N LYS A 104 -16.51 -9.39 -8.49
CA LYS A 104 -16.13 -10.07 -9.74
C LYS A 104 -14.62 -10.26 -9.82
N PHE A 105 -13.85 -9.22 -9.48
CA PHE A 105 -12.40 -9.27 -9.45
C PHE A 105 -11.88 -10.28 -8.42
N ALA A 106 -12.42 -10.29 -7.19
CA ALA A 106 -12.04 -11.19 -6.11
C ALA A 106 -12.33 -12.65 -6.48
N VAL A 107 -13.53 -12.96 -7.02
CA VAL A 107 -13.88 -14.30 -7.50
C VAL A 107 -12.90 -14.76 -8.58
N ALA A 108 -12.62 -13.92 -9.58
CA ALA A 108 -11.72 -14.27 -10.68
C ALA A 108 -10.27 -14.51 -10.23
N ASN A 109 -9.84 -13.90 -9.13
CA ASN A 109 -8.47 -13.97 -8.62
C ASN A 109 -8.33 -14.78 -7.31
N ARG A 110 -9.41 -15.42 -6.86
CA ARG A 110 -9.46 -16.19 -5.60
C ARG A 110 -8.38 -17.28 -5.52
N HIS A 111 -8.08 -17.90 -6.66
CA HIS A 111 -7.09 -18.98 -6.77
C HIS A 111 -5.89 -18.59 -7.63
N ARG A 112 -5.66 -17.29 -7.81
CA ARG A 112 -4.48 -16.79 -8.53
C ARG A 112 -3.22 -17.23 -7.78
N ALA A 113 -2.39 -18.01 -8.46
CA ALA A 113 -1.11 -18.44 -7.90
C ALA A 113 -0.04 -17.36 -8.11
N LEU A 114 0.66 -17.00 -7.03
CA LEU A 114 1.87 -16.19 -7.12
C LEU A 114 3.12 -17.05 -6.96
N ASP A 115 4.15 -16.72 -7.74
CA ASP A 115 5.45 -17.37 -7.64
C ASP A 115 6.22 -16.82 -6.43
N SER A 116 6.32 -17.65 -5.40
CA SER A 116 7.02 -17.31 -4.15
C SER A 116 8.48 -16.89 -4.36
N GLN A 117 9.18 -17.42 -5.37
CA GLN A 117 10.56 -17.04 -5.67
C GLN A 117 10.62 -15.65 -6.28
N LYS A 118 9.66 -15.30 -7.14
CA LYS A 118 9.58 -13.95 -7.74
C LYS A 118 9.13 -12.89 -6.74
N ILE A 119 8.20 -13.21 -5.84
CA ILE A 119 7.88 -12.33 -4.69
C ILE A 119 9.14 -12.10 -3.85
N PHE A 120 9.89 -13.16 -3.55
CA PHE A 120 11.12 -13.00 -2.79
C PHE A 120 12.14 -12.12 -3.50
N HIS A 121 12.31 -12.29 -4.82
CA HIS A 121 13.16 -11.41 -5.62
C HIS A 121 12.71 -9.95 -5.55
N THR A 122 11.39 -9.70 -5.64
CA THR A 122 10.78 -8.36 -5.50
C THR A 122 11.15 -7.72 -4.15
N ILE A 123 11.02 -8.48 -3.06
CA ILE A 123 11.38 -8.02 -1.71
C ILE A 123 12.89 -7.72 -1.61
N MET A 124 13.74 -8.57 -2.17
CA MET A 124 15.19 -8.36 -2.19
C MET A 124 15.59 -7.12 -2.99
N THR A 125 14.92 -6.84 -4.10
CA THR A 125 15.14 -5.63 -4.91
C THR A 125 14.69 -4.36 -4.18
N ALA A 126 13.66 -4.45 -3.32
CA ALA A 126 13.19 -3.34 -2.51
C ALA A 126 14.07 -3.04 -1.28
N GLN A 127 14.80 -4.03 -0.78
CA GLN A 127 15.61 -3.91 0.45
C GLN A 127 16.64 -2.77 0.42
N PRO A 128 17.39 -2.53 -0.68
CA PRO A 128 18.28 -1.37 -0.79
C PRO A 128 17.57 -0.03 -0.61
N PHE A 129 16.33 0.14 -1.09
CA PHE A 129 15.62 1.42 -0.97
C PHE A 129 15.33 1.77 0.49
N VAL A 130 14.83 0.80 1.26
CA VAL A 130 14.55 0.97 2.70
C VAL A 130 15.84 1.16 3.50
N LYS A 131 16.94 0.54 3.05
CA LYS A 131 18.26 0.77 3.65
C LYS A 131 18.72 2.22 3.45
N VAL A 132 18.71 2.73 2.21
CA VAL A 132 19.12 4.11 1.90
C VAL A 132 18.20 5.12 2.59
N TYR A 133 16.91 4.84 2.67
CA TYR A 133 15.96 5.65 3.44
C TYR A 133 16.35 5.79 4.91
N PHE A 134 16.73 4.68 5.56
CA PHE A 134 17.20 4.69 6.94
C PHE A 134 18.54 5.44 7.09
N GLU A 135 19.49 5.19 6.20
CA GLU A 135 20.80 5.88 6.20
C GLU A 135 20.64 7.39 6.00
N LEU A 136 19.70 7.83 5.15
CA LEU A 136 19.35 9.25 4.98
C LEU A 136 18.82 9.85 6.28
N ALA A 137 17.92 9.16 6.97
CA ALA A 137 17.37 9.65 8.22
C ALA A 137 18.46 9.82 9.30
N GLU A 138 19.34 8.83 9.46
CA GLU A 138 20.48 8.92 10.38
C GLU A 138 21.42 10.06 10.01
N LYS A 139 21.75 10.20 8.72
CA LYS A 139 22.59 11.27 8.19
C LYS A 139 22.04 12.66 8.54
N ILE A 140 20.75 12.90 8.33
CA ILE A 140 20.10 14.19 8.65
C ILE A 140 20.07 14.42 10.17
N ASN A 141 19.68 13.40 10.94
CA ASN A 141 19.59 13.48 12.39
C ASN A 141 20.96 13.80 13.04
N ASN A 142 22.03 13.19 12.53
CA ASN A 142 23.40 13.39 13.00
C ASN A 142 24.09 14.62 12.37
N LYS A 143 23.44 15.28 11.40
CA LYS A 143 23.95 16.44 10.66
C LYS A 143 25.24 16.14 9.88
N GLU A 144 25.33 14.96 9.31
CA GLU A 144 26.48 14.49 8.56
C GLU A 144 26.30 14.77 7.05
N ASP A 145 27.33 15.27 6.38
CA ASP A 145 27.39 15.41 4.90
C ASP A 145 26.11 16.00 4.26
N MET A 146 25.61 17.09 4.85
CA MET A 146 24.29 17.66 4.56
C MET A 146 24.14 18.23 3.14
N GLY A 147 25.23 18.42 2.40
CA GLY A 147 25.24 19.07 1.09
C GLY A 147 24.50 18.30 -0.02
N SER A 148 24.35 16.98 0.11
CA SER A 148 23.75 16.12 -0.92
C SER A 148 22.36 15.57 -0.56
N VAL A 149 21.88 15.79 0.68
CA VAL A 149 20.66 15.17 1.22
C VAL A 149 19.45 15.37 0.31
N ILE A 150 19.22 16.60 -0.16
CA ILE A 150 18.10 16.94 -1.05
C ILE A 150 18.13 16.10 -2.33
N GLN A 151 19.30 16.02 -2.97
CA GLN A 151 19.48 15.26 -4.21
C GLN A 151 19.36 13.75 -3.97
N GLU A 152 19.89 13.24 -2.86
CA GLU A 152 19.77 11.83 -2.48
C GLU A 152 18.32 11.43 -2.21
N THR A 153 17.54 12.28 -1.52
CA THR A 153 16.11 12.10 -1.29
C THR A 153 15.34 12.04 -2.62
N GLU A 154 15.61 12.97 -3.54
CA GLU A 154 14.97 12.98 -4.86
C GLU A 154 15.35 11.75 -5.70
N ASN A 155 16.63 11.39 -5.74
CA ASN A 155 17.11 10.21 -6.46
C ASN A 155 16.49 8.92 -5.92
N LEU A 156 16.38 8.77 -4.61
CA LEU A 156 15.74 7.59 -4.01
C LEU A 156 14.25 7.54 -4.35
N THR A 157 13.56 8.69 -4.27
CA THR A 157 12.15 8.79 -4.65
C THR A 157 11.93 8.33 -6.09
N ASN A 158 12.73 8.81 -7.03
CA ASN A 158 12.65 8.45 -8.45
C ASN A 158 12.96 6.97 -8.70
N GLN A 159 13.91 6.38 -7.98
CA GLN A 159 14.22 4.96 -8.07
C GLN A 159 13.06 4.08 -7.61
N ILE A 160 12.40 4.45 -6.50
CA ILE A 160 11.22 3.73 -6.01
C ILE A 160 10.07 3.85 -7.01
N GLU A 161 9.85 5.03 -7.59
CA GLU A 161 8.82 5.22 -8.62
C GLU A 161 9.08 4.43 -9.89
N ALA A 162 10.34 4.28 -10.31
CA ALA A 162 10.70 3.41 -11.41
C ALA A 162 10.40 1.95 -11.05
N PHE A 163 10.81 1.51 -9.87
CA PHE A 163 10.56 0.15 -9.38
C PHE A 163 9.08 -0.21 -9.36
N PHE A 164 8.21 0.72 -8.94
CA PHE A 164 6.75 0.54 -8.98
C PHE A 164 6.18 0.22 -10.36
N LYS A 165 6.86 0.65 -11.43
CA LYS A 165 6.43 0.47 -12.83
C LYS A 165 7.13 -0.70 -13.52
N THR A 166 8.36 -1.00 -13.12
CA THR A 166 9.22 -1.95 -13.83
C THR A 166 9.22 -3.33 -13.20
N ASP A 167 9.00 -3.44 -11.89
CA ASP A 167 8.89 -4.74 -11.24
C ASP A 167 7.48 -5.33 -11.45
N PRO A 168 7.36 -6.52 -12.06
CA PRO A 168 6.06 -7.09 -12.41
C PRO A 168 5.16 -7.36 -11.20
N TYR A 169 5.73 -7.85 -10.09
CA TYR A 169 4.96 -8.19 -8.90
C TYR A 169 4.58 -6.95 -8.10
N MET A 170 5.44 -5.94 -8.06
CA MET A 170 5.11 -4.65 -7.49
C MET A 170 3.98 -3.97 -8.28
N SER A 171 4.10 -3.93 -9.60
CA SER A 171 3.06 -3.36 -10.48
C SER A 171 1.73 -4.10 -10.31
N GLN A 172 1.78 -5.43 -10.23
CA GLN A 172 0.61 -6.25 -9.96
C GLN A 172 0.01 -5.93 -8.58
N ALA A 173 0.81 -5.88 -7.52
CA ALA A 173 0.32 -5.55 -6.18
C ALA A 173 -0.35 -4.17 -6.11
N ILE A 174 0.21 -3.17 -6.78
CA ILE A 174 -0.37 -1.82 -6.89
C ILE A 174 -1.73 -1.90 -7.58
N TYR A 175 -1.80 -2.59 -8.73
CA TYR A 175 -3.04 -2.76 -9.46
C TYR A 175 -4.11 -3.47 -8.62
N GLU A 176 -3.77 -4.57 -7.98
CA GLU A 176 -4.73 -5.38 -7.23
C GLU A 176 -5.21 -4.67 -5.95
N ASN A 177 -4.33 -3.97 -5.24
CA ASN A 177 -4.73 -3.13 -4.11
C ASN A 177 -5.64 -1.98 -4.54
N SER A 178 -5.45 -1.41 -5.74
CA SER A 178 -6.34 -0.35 -6.25
C SER A 178 -7.76 -0.82 -6.56
N ARG A 179 -8.00 -2.13 -6.54
CA ARG A 179 -9.34 -2.72 -6.71
C ARG A 179 -10.09 -2.89 -5.40
N VAL A 180 -9.40 -2.85 -4.26
CA VAL A 180 -10.02 -2.99 -2.94
C VAL A 180 -10.85 -1.73 -2.67
N PRO A 181 -12.17 -1.86 -2.45
CA PRO A 181 -13.03 -0.73 -2.11
C PRO A 181 -12.54 -0.05 -0.84
N TYR A 182 -12.56 1.28 -0.82
CA TYR A 182 -12.53 2.00 0.44
C TYR A 182 -13.89 1.79 1.11
N ALA A 183 -13.92 1.05 2.20
CA ALA A 183 -15.13 0.82 2.96
C ALA A 183 -14.82 1.02 4.44
N ASP A 184 -15.53 1.96 5.07
CA ASP A 184 -15.58 2.10 6.51
C ASP A 184 -16.46 0.96 7.05
N TRP A 185 -15.84 -0.17 7.36
CA TRP A 185 -16.49 -1.36 7.92
C TRP A 185 -16.91 -1.19 9.39
N ASP A 186 -16.56 -0.06 10.02
CA ASP A 186 -16.82 0.23 11.43
C ASP A 186 -18.21 0.84 11.72
N GLU A 187 -19.10 0.96 10.72
CA GLU A 187 -20.50 1.36 10.99
C GLU A 187 -21.31 0.29 11.75
N ASP A 188 -20.74 -0.89 12.02
CA ASP A 188 -21.38 -1.97 12.80
C ASP A 188 -20.99 -2.03 14.29
N VAL A 189 -20.26 -1.02 14.81
CA VAL A 189 -20.24 -0.75 16.26
C VAL A 189 -21.04 0.50 16.56
N GLY A 190 -22.36 0.31 16.70
CA GLY A 190 -23.26 1.31 17.27
C GLY A 190 -22.73 1.81 18.62
N GLY A 191 -22.12 2.99 18.61
CA GLY A 191 -21.87 3.81 19.79
C GLY A 191 -23.04 4.76 19.98
N SER A 192 -24.04 4.33 20.76
CA SER A 192 -24.89 5.25 21.53
C SER A 192 -24.26 5.47 22.90
#